data_AF-A0A6P1ID00-F1
#
_entry.id   AF-A0A6P1ID00-F1
#
_cell.length_a   1.000
_cell.length_b   1.000
_cell.length_c   1.000
_cell.angle_alpha   90.00
_cell.angle_beta   90.00
_cell.angle_gamma   90.00
#
_symmetry.space_group_name_H-M   'P 1'
#
loop_
_entity.id
_entity.type
_entity.pdbx_description
1 polymer ?
#
loop_
_entity_poly.entity_id
_entity_poly.type
_entity_poly.pdbx_seq_one_letter_code
_entity_poly.pdbx_strand_id
1 'polypeptide(L)'
;MSAVGKVEDILLSWQDHDAGRLVVLHRLRGHGFTEAMLRDDTPTYAVLRRIPSDQWPQVFDDWNRLASWRGAEPWWEVGIRATR
;
A
#
# COMPACT_ATOMS: atom_id res chain seq x y z
N MET A 1 -16.70 -37.09 -3.42
CA MET A 1 -16.02 -36.26 -2.40
C MET A 1 -15.42 -35.06 -3.12
N SER A 2 -16.10 -33.91 -3.09
CA SER A 2 -15.55 -32.66 -3.61
C SER A 2 -15.06 -31.84 -2.43
N ALA A 3 -13.76 -31.54 -2.39
CA ALA A 3 -13.20 -30.59 -1.45
C ALA A 3 -13.72 -29.20 -1.82
N VAL A 4 -14.70 -28.71 -1.07
CA VAL A 4 -15.04 -27.29 -1.05
C VAL A 4 -13.85 -26.60 -0.40
N GLY A 5 -13.02 -25.94 -1.21
CA GLY A 5 -12.00 -25.02 -0.72
C GLY A 5 -12.71 -23.99 0.14
N LYS A 6 -12.47 -24.05 1.45
CA LYS A 6 -12.97 -23.08 2.42
C LYS A 6 -12.30 -21.77 2.05
N VAL A 7 -12.98 -20.91 1.31
CA VAL A 7 -12.64 -19.49 1.25
C VAL A 7 -12.79 -19.06 2.70
N GLU A 8 -11.66 -18.97 3.42
CA GLU A 8 -11.66 -18.34 4.71
C GLU A 8 -12.10 -16.91 4.45
N ASP A 9 -13.35 -16.60 4.82
CA ASP A 9 -13.82 -15.24 5.04
C ASP A 9 -12.91 -14.67 6.13
N ILE A 10 -11.75 -14.16 5.72
CA ILE A 10 -10.87 -13.40 6.60
C ILE A 10 -11.66 -12.13 6.91
N LEU A 11 -12.40 -12.16 8.01
CA LEU A 11 -13.00 -10.99 8.63
C LEU A 11 -11.86 -10.06 9.05
N LEU A 12 -11.39 -9.27 8.09
CA LEU A 12 -10.34 -8.29 8.30
C LEU A 12 -10.89 -7.23 9.26
N SER A 13 -10.41 -7.22 10.50
CA SER A 13 -10.85 -6.25 11.51
C SER A 13 -10.16 -4.92 11.28
N TRP A 14 -10.65 -4.16 10.29
CA TRP A 14 -10.18 -2.81 9.95
C TRP A 14 -10.10 -1.93 11.20
N GLN A 15 -8.93 -1.35 11.42
CA GLN A 15 -8.70 -0.33 12.43
C GLN A 15 -8.54 1.04 11.76
N ASP A 16 -8.66 2.13 12.53
CA ASP A 16 -8.47 3.49 12.00
C ASP A 16 -7.11 3.68 11.31
N HIS A 17 -6.08 3.00 11.81
CA HIS A 17 -4.75 3.02 11.21
C HIS A 17 -4.69 2.39 9.82
N ASP A 18 -5.61 1.47 9.50
CA ASP A 18 -5.70 0.83 8.18
C ASP A 18 -6.34 1.77 7.16
N ALA A 19 -7.36 2.55 7.55
CA ALA A 19 -7.89 3.63 6.72
C ALA A 19 -6.81 4.66 6.39
N GLY A 20 -5.96 5.00 7.36
CA GLY A 20 -4.79 5.86 7.14
C GLY A 20 -3.84 5.31 6.08
N ARG A 21 -3.62 3.99 6.03
CA ARG A 21 -2.77 3.35 5.03
C ARG A 21 -3.40 3.28 3.63
N LEU A 22 -4.72 3.17 3.53
CA LEU A 22 -5.42 3.30 2.25
C LEU A 22 -5.26 4.71 1.66
N VAL A 23 -5.37 5.75 2.49
CA VAL A 23 -5.13 7.14 2.06
C VAL A 23 -3.69 7.31 1.57
N VAL A 24 -2.72 6.74 2.29
CA VAL A 24 -1.30 6.73 1.89
C VAL A 24 -1.10 6.04 0.53
N LEU A 25 -1.65 4.84 0.34
CA LEU A 25 -1.58 4.13 -0.95
C LEU A 25 -2.16 4.96 -2.10
N HIS A 26 -3.32 5.58 -1.88
CA HIS A 26 -3.96 6.43 -2.88
C HIS A 26 -3.07 7.63 -3.26
N ARG A 27 -2.48 8.32 -2.27
CA ARG A 27 -1.58 9.46 -2.53
C ARG A 27 -0.33 9.05 -3.30
N LEU A 28 0.33 7.97 -2.89
CA LEU A 28 1.52 7.48 -3.58
C LEU A 28 1.20 7.02 -5.02
N ARG A 29 0.06 6.37 -5.25
CA ARG A 29 -0.43 6.09 -6.61
C ARG A 29 -0.66 7.38 -7.42
N GLY A 30 -1.18 8.43 -6.79
CA GLY A 30 -1.34 9.76 -7.39
C GLY A 30 -0.03 10.39 -7.87
N HIS A 31 1.10 10.06 -7.25
CA HIS A 31 2.44 10.45 -7.72
C HIS A 31 2.96 9.58 -8.87
N GLY A 32 2.27 8.49 -9.23
CA GLY A 32 2.64 7.59 -10.31
C GLY A 32 3.46 6.37 -9.87
N PHE A 33 3.57 6.09 -8.57
CA PHE A 33 4.15 4.83 -8.11
C PHE A 33 3.25 3.65 -8.49
N THR A 34 3.82 2.65 -9.15
CA THR A 34 3.10 1.43 -9.52
C THR A 34 3.01 0.46 -8.34
N GLU A 35 2.12 -0.52 -8.41
CA GLU A 35 2.00 -1.58 -7.40
C GLU A 35 3.33 -2.29 -7.14
N ALA A 36 4.08 -2.61 -8.20
CA ALA A 36 5.40 -3.23 -8.09
C ALA A 36 6.40 -2.34 -7.34
N MET A 37 6.38 -1.03 -7.60
CA MET A 37 7.25 -0.07 -6.90
C MET A 37 6.86 0.07 -5.43
N LEU A 38 5.56 0.10 -5.11
CA LEU A 38 5.07 0.26 -3.75
C LEU A 38 5.41 -0.95 -2.85
N ARG A 39 5.67 -2.13 -3.45
CA ARG A 39 6.16 -3.33 -2.76
C ARG A 39 7.63 -3.25 -2.34
N ASP A 40 8.40 -2.34 -2.91
CA ASP A 40 9.81 -2.15 -2.56
C ASP A 40 9.94 -1.36 -1.24
N ASP A 41 10.98 -1.67 -0.48
CA ASP A 41 11.30 -1.00 0.77
C ASP A 41 11.66 0.48 0.55
N THR A 42 12.12 0.82 -0.66
CA THR A 42 12.57 2.18 -0.99
C THR A 42 11.76 2.83 -2.12
N PRO A 43 11.49 4.15 -2.06
CA PRO A 43 10.83 4.84 -3.16
C PRO A 43 11.68 4.82 -4.43
N THR A 44 11.08 4.45 -5.56
CA THR A 44 11.78 4.49 -6.84
C THR A 44 12.16 5.91 -7.25
N TYR A 45 13.48 6.16 -7.38
CA TYR A 45 14.02 7.49 -7.70
C TYR A 45 13.47 8.10 -9.00
N ALA A 46 13.16 7.27 -10.00
CA ALA A 46 12.63 7.72 -11.28
C ALA A 46 11.28 8.45 -11.15
N VAL A 47 10.46 8.07 -10.16
CA VAL A 47 9.21 8.76 -9.82
C VAL A 47 9.51 9.92 -8.89
N LEU A 48 10.28 9.69 -7.82
CA LEU A 48 10.63 10.69 -6.80
C LEU A 48 11.20 11.98 -7.41
N ARG A 49 12.10 11.87 -8.40
CA ARG A 49 12.74 13.04 -9.04
C ARG A 49 11.77 13.95 -9.81
N ARG A 50 10.54 13.50 -10.06
CA ARG A 50 9.48 14.27 -10.75
C ARG A 50 8.54 14.95 -9.77
N ILE A 51 8.63 14.62 -8.48
CA ILE A 51 7.83 15.20 -7.41
C ILE A 51 8.52 16.49 -6.93
N PRO A 52 7.79 17.59 -6.72
CA PRO A 52 8.32 18.80 -6.10
C PRO A 52 9.05 18.49 -4.78
N SER A 53 10.23 19.08 -4.58
CA SER A 53 11.12 18.71 -3.46
C SER A 53 10.54 19.02 -2.08
N ASP A 54 9.62 19.98 -1.98
CA ASP A 54 8.85 20.31 -0.79
C ASP A 54 7.89 19.19 -0.37
N GLN A 55 7.52 18.29 -1.28
CA GLN A 55 6.65 17.15 -1.00
C GLN A 55 7.42 15.87 -0.61
N TRP A 56 8.74 15.84 -0.80
CA TRP A 56 9.56 14.66 -0.50
C TRP A 56 9.43 14.18 0.95
N PRO A 57 9.43 15.05 1.98
CA PRO A 57 9.22 14.61 3.36
C PRO A 57 7.93 13.81 3.53
N GLN A 58 6.81 14.29 2.95
CA GLN A 58 5.53 13.59 3.02
C GLN A 58 5.59 12.24 2.28
N VAL A 59 6.28 12.15 1.14
CA VAL A 59 6.45 10.90 0.40
C VAL A 59 7.21 9.88 1.24
N PHE A 60 8.29 10.27 1.92
CA PHE A 60 9.04 9.37 2.79
C PHE A 60 8.24 8.91 4.02
N ASP A 61 7.49 9.82 4.64
CA ASP A 61 6.60 9.48 5.76
C ASP A 61 5.50 8.49 5.33
N ASP A 62 4.87 8.75 4.18
CA ASP A 62 3.88 7.88 3.57
C ASP A 62 4.52 6.51 3.23
N TRP A 63 5.74 6.48 2.69
CA TRP A 63 6.45 5.24 2.38
C TRP A 63 6.74 4.39 3.62
N ASN A 64 7.10 5.02 4.73
CA ASN A 64 7.37 4.34 6.01
C ASN A 64 6.09 3.76 6.63
N ARG A 65 4.94 4.44 6.48
CA ARG A 65 3.64 3.95 6.97
C ARG A 65 3.19 2.65 6.30
N LEU A 66 3.69 2.38 5.09
CA LEU A 66 3.42 1.14 4.36
C LEU A 66 4.31 -0.03 4.76
N ALA A 67 5.41 0.19 5.49
CA ALA A 67 6.39 -0.86 5.79
C ALA A 67 5.75 -2.10 6.44
N SER A 68 4.82 -1.92 7.37
CA SER A 68 4.11 -3.02 8.03
C SER A 68 3.16 -3.79 7.10
N TRP A 69 2.72 -3.19 5.99
CA TRP A 69 1.77 -3.80 5.05
C TRP A 69 2.47 -4.58 3.92
N ARG A 70 3.69 -4.22 3.51
CA ARG A 70 4.37 -4.84 2.35
C ARG A 70 4.55 -6.36 2.47
N GLY A 71 4.75 -6.86 3.68
CA GLY A 71 4.90 -8.29 3.98
C GLY A 71 3.71 -8.93 4.69
N ALA A 72 2.65 -8.18 5.00
CA ALA A 72 1.52 -8.68 5.76
C ALA A 72 0.35 -9.05 4.83
N GLU A 73 0.19 -10.33 4.56
CA GLU A 73 -1.03 -10.86 3.93
C GLU A 73 -2.19 -10.91 4.94
N PRO A 74 -3.44 -10.62 4.54
CA PRO A 74 -3.87 -10.19 3.20
C PRO A 74 -3.85 -8.67 3.02
N TRP A 75 -3.37 -7.89 4.00
CA TRP A 75 -3.45 -6.43 4.03
C TRP A 75 -2.87 -5.75 2.78
N TRP A 76 -1.76 -6.26 2.25
CA TRP A 76 -1.20 -5.77 1.00
C TRP A 76 -2.20 -5.86 -0.17
N GLU A 77 -2.71 -7.06 -0.43
CA GLU A 77 -3.57 -7.35 -1.58
C GLU A 77 -4.89 -6.58 -1.48
N VAL A 78 -5.45 -6.53 -0.28
CA VAL A 78 -6.67 -5.78 0.01
C VAL A 78 -6.44 -4.29 -0.19
N GLY A 79 -5.35 -3.73 0.34
CA GLY A 79 -5.01 -2.32 0.19
C GLY A 79 -4.81 -1.90 -1.27
N ILE A 80 -4.09 -2.70 -2.04
CA ILE A 80 -3.89 -2.50 -3.48
C ILE A 80 -5.21 -2.55 -4.24
N ARG A 81 -6.09 -3.52 -3.94
CA ARG A 81 -7.38 -3.66 -4.63
C ARG A 81 -8.35 -2.52 -4.26
N ALA A 82 -8.35 -2.08 -3.01
CA ALA A 82 -9.20 -1.00 -2.52
C ALA A 82 -8.80 0.39 -3.05
N THR A 83 -7.59 0.53 -3.61
CA THR A 83 -7.04 1.80 -4.11
C THR A 83 -6.80 1.81 -5.62
N ARG A 84 -7.40 0.86 -6.34
CA ARG A 84 -7.45 0.86 -7.81
C ARG A 84 -8.37 1.95 -8.35
#